data_AF-A0A2T4LLU1-F1
#
_entry.id   AF-A0A2T4LLU1-F1
#
_cell.length_a   1.000
_cell.length_b   1.000
_cell.length_c   1.000
_cell.angle_alpha   90.00
_cell.angle_beta   90.00
_cell.angle_gamma   90.00
#
_symmetry.space_group_name_H-M   'P 1'
#
loop_
_entity.id
_entity.type
_entity.pdbx_description
1 polymer ?
#
loop_
_entity_poly.entity_id
_entity_poly.type
_entity_poly.pdbx_seq_one_letter_code
_entity_poly.pdbx_strand_id
1 'polypeptide(L)'
;ALTYLEEHLPILDSRFFTVVHGDVNHNNWLLSDRDELYLVDWEGAMIADPAIDIGMLLYNYVPEQQWSEWLNIYGANDTIELQKRMKWYTVIQSIGMVQWYEEQKRYKDMNTWLKFLNEVMTNNAFI
;
A
#
# COMPACT_ATOMS: atom_id res chain seq x y z
N ALA A 1 3.45 9.98 12.42
CA ALA A 1 3.82 9.08 11.30
C ALA A 1 5.26 8.57 11.45
N LEU A 2 6.29 9.43 11.45
CA LEU A 2 7.68 8.98 11.61
C LEU A 2 7.93 8.17 12.89
N THR A 3 7.48 8.66 14.05
CA THR A 3 7.56 7.90 15.32
C THR A 3 6.87 6.54 15.24
N TYR A 4 5.72 6.44 14.56
CA TYR A 4 5.03 5.16 14.36
C TYR A 4 5.88 4.19 13.55
N LEU A 5 6.49 4.66 12.45
CA LEU A 5 7.37 3.84 11.61
C LEU A 5 8.59 3.31 12.37
N GLU A 6 9.19 4.14 13.23
CA GLU A 6 10.32 3.76 14.07
C GLU A 6 9.92 2.70 15.12
N GLU A 7 8.76 2.87 15.76
CA GLU A 7 8.27 1.97 16.80
C GLU A 7 7.72 0.63 16.25
N HIS A 8 7.25 0.61 15.01
CA HIS A 8 6.51 -0.52 14.42
C HIS A 8 7.25 -1.15 13.23
N LEU A 9 8.58 -1.08 13.20
CA LEU A 9 9.38 -1.66 12.14
C LEU A 9 9.01 -3.15 11.92
N PRO A 10 8.66 -3.56 10.68
CA PRO A 10 8.30 -4.94 10.39
C PRO A 10 9.43 -5.91 10.72
N ILE A 11 9.10 -7.00 11.41
CA ILE A 11 9.99 -8.16 11.50
C ILE A 11 9.78 -8.98 10.23
N LEU A 12 10.79 -8.99 9.37
CA LEU A 12 10.72 -9.64 8.07
C LEU A 12 11.37 -11.03 8.11
N ASP A 13 10.69 -11.98 7.50
CA ASP A 13 11.24 -13.29 7.20
C ASP A 13 11.31 -13.44 5.68
N SER A 14 12.52 -13.44 5.15
CA SER A 14 12.80 -13.42 3.71
C SER A 14 12.25 -14.64 2.97
N ARG A 15 11.88 -15.71 3.69
CA ARG A 15 11.22 -16.89 3.10
C ARG A 15 9.83 -16.58 2.53
N PHE A 16 9.22 -15.46 2.93
CA PHE A 16 7.91 -15.03 2.43
C PHE A 16 8.00 -13.90 1.41
N PHE A 17 9.21 -13.54 0.95
CA PHE A 17 9.35 -12.52 -0.07
C PHE A 17 8.87 -13.05 -1.42
N THR A 18 8.18 -12.19 -2.15
CA THR A 18 7.66 -12.46 -3.49
C THR A 18 8.00 -11.29 -4.40
N VAL A 19 7.73 -11.44 -5.70
CA VAL A 19 7.75 -10.31 -6.63
C VAL A 19 6.61 -9.36 -6.24
N VAL A 20 6.97 -8.13 -5.90
CA VAL A 20 6.06 -7.01 -5.71
C VAL A 20 6.29 -6.00 -6.83
N HIS A 21 5.23 -5.32 -7.23
CA HIS A 21 5.25 -4.26 -8.24
C HIS A 21 5.86 -2.97 -7.71
N GLY A 22 5.60 -2.61 -6.45
CA GLY A 22 6.17 -1.43 -5.79
C GLY A 22 5.50 -0.09 -6.11
N ASP A 23 4.59 -0.07 -7.09
CA ASP A 23 3.78 1.11 -7.48
C ASP A 23 2.38 0.69 -7.97
N VAL A 24 1.68 -0.11 -7.17
CA VAL A 24 0.31 -0.54 -7.52
C VAL A 24 -0.66 0.64 -7.34
N ASN A 25 -1.12 1.20 -8.46
CA ASN A 25 -2.17 2.23 -8.47
C ASN A 25 -3.04 2.12 -9.73
N HIS A 26 -4.24 2.73 -9.71
CA HIS A 26 -5.23 2.61 -10.79
C HIS A 26 -4.72 3.04 -12.18
N ASN A 27 -3.69 3.88 -12.29
CA ASN A 27 -3.13 4.26 -13.59
C ASN A 27 -2.33 3.13 -14.26
N ASN A 28 -1.87 2.15 -13.46
CA ASN A 28 -1.10 1.01 -13.94
C ASN A 28 -1.99 -0.20 -14.29
N TRP A 29 -3.31 -0.08 -14.14
CA TRP A 29 -4.28 -1.10 -14.54
C TRP A 29 -4.94 -0.75 -15.88
N LEU A 30 -4.89 -1.68 -16.84
CA LEU A 30 -5.51 -1.54 -18.15
C LEU A 30 -6.57 -2.63 -18.34
N LEU A 31 -7.79 -2.23 -18.68
CA LEU A 31 -8.88 -3.14 -19.06
C LEU A 31 -9.04 -3.14 -20.58
N SER A 32 -8.93 -4.30 -21.22
CA SER A 32 -9.14 -4.43 -22.67
C SER A 32 -10.63 -4.41 -23.03
N ASP A 33 -10.92 -4.27 -24.32
CA ASP A 33 -12.27 -4.42 -24.88
C ASP A 33 -12.82 -5.86 -24.80
N ARG A 34 -11.99 -6.80 -24.33
CA ARG A 34 -12.32 -8.21 -24.11
C ARG A 34 -12.41 -8.61 -22.64
N ASP A 35 -12.53 -7.63 -21.74
CA ASP A 35 -12.62 -7.84 -20.29
C ASP A 35 -11.36 -8.51 -19.69
N GLU A 36 -10.19 -8.22 -20.27
CA GLU A 36 -8.90 -8.69 -19.76
C GLU A 36 -8.22 -7.58 -18.99
N LEU A 37 -7.77 -7.88 -17.77
CA LEU A 37 -7.11 -6.93 -16.89
C LEU A 37 -5.59 -7.13 -16.95
N TYR A 38 -4.85 -6.05 -17.24
CA TYR A 38 -3.40 -6.01 -17.29
C TYR A 38 -2.84 -5.06 -16.25
N LEU A 39 -1.70 -5.43 -15.67
CA LEU A 39 -0.89 -4.58 -14.81
C LEU A 39 0.42 -4.24 -15.55
N VAL A 40 0.70 -2.95 -15.72
CA VAL A 40 1.85 -2.43 -16.47
C VAL A 40 2.78 -1.61 -15.58
N ASP A 41 3.94 -1.19 -16.11
CA ASP A 41 4.93 -0.36 -15.41
C ASP A 41 5.68 -1.08 -14.26
N TRP A 42 6.33 -2.19 -14.63
CA TRP A 42 7.09 -3.06 -13.71
C TRP A 42 8.51 -2.54 -13.39
N GLU A 43 8.84 -1.29 -13.69
CA GLU A 43 10.20 -0.76 -13.45
C GLU A 43 10.56 -0.70 -11.96
N GLY A 44 9.55 -0.54 -11.09
CA GLY A 44 9.71 -0.54 -9.63
C GLY A 44 9.70 -1.94 -8.98
N ALA A 45 9.63 -3.01 -9.78
CA ALA A 45 9.42 -4.34 -9.24
C ALA A 45 10.63 -4.87 -8.46
N MET A 46 10.37 -5.56 -7.34
CA MET A 46 11.40 -6.07 -6.43
C MET A 46 10.98 -7.38 -5.75
N ILE A 47 11.94 -8.08 -5.13
CA ILE A 47 11.66 -9.22 -4.26
C ILE A 47 11.55 -8.72 -2.82
N ALA A 48 10.34 -8.66 -2.27
CA ALA A 48 10.07 -8.07 -0.96
C ALA A 48 8.78 -8.63 -0.33
N ASP A 49 8.38 -8.07 0.82
CA ASP A 49 7.14 -8.42 1.51
C ASP A 49 5.91 -8.04 0.67
N PRO A 50 4.98 -8.97 0.37
CA PRO A 50 3.76 -8.68 -0.40
C PRO A 50 2.86 -7.62 0.25
N ALA A 51 3.00 -7.38 1.55
CA ALA A 51 2.26 -6.34 2.26
C ALA A 51 2.48 -4.93 1.69
N ILE A 52 3.56 -4.71 0.92
CA ILE A 52 3.82 -3.46 0.19
C ILE A 52 2.68 -3.14 -0.79
N ASP A 53 2.41 -4.06 -1.71
CA ASP A 53 1.38 -3.85 -2.74
C ASP A 53 -0.03 -4.02 -2.18
N ILE A 54 -0.23 -5.03 -1.31
CA ILE A 54 -1.54 -5.29 -0.69
C ILE A 54 -1.99 -4.08 0.14
N GLY A 55 -1.08 -3.50 0.92
CA GLY A 55 -1.37 -2.30 1.72
C GLY A 55 -1.83 -1.15 0.84
N MET A 56 -1.04 -0.79 -0.17
CA MET A 56 -1.40 0.29 -1.09
C MET A 56 -2.73 0.04 -1.79
N LEU A 57 -2.99 -1.18 -2.27
CA LEU A 57 -4.23 -1.49 -2.97
C LEU A 57 -5.45 -1.40 -2.03
N LEU A 58 -5.38 -2.04 -0.86
CA LEU A 58 -6.51 -2.11 0.06
C LEU A 58 -6.83 -0.74 0.67
N TYR A 59 -5.83 0.00 1.14
CA TYR A 59 -6.05 1.32 1.73
C TYR A 59 -6.59 2.36 0.73
N ASN A 60 -6.24 2.26 -0.56
CA ASN A 60 -6.69 3.23 -1.58
C ASN A 60 -8.03 2.87 -2.23
N TYR A 61 -8.33 1.57 -2.40
CA TYR A 61 -9.38 1.15 -3.33
C TYR A 61 -10.45 0.22 -2.74
N VAL A 62 -10.23 -0.37 -1.56
CA VAL A 62 -11.14 -1.36 -0.99
C VAL A 62 -11.67 -0.90 0.37
N PRO A 63 -13.00 -0.83 0.58
CA PRO A 63 -13.56 -0.53 1.90
C PRO A 63 -13.06 -1.52 2.95
N GLU A 64 -12.69 -1.01 4.13
CA GLU A 64 -12.06 -1.79 5.19
C GLU A 64 -12.88 -3.02 5.61
N GLN A 65 -14.21 -2.91 5.60
CA GLN A 65 -15.11 -4.02 5.95
C GLN A 65 -15.02 -5.20 4.98
N GLN A 66 -14.41 -5.01 3.80
CA GLN A 66 -14.22 -6.03 2.77
C GLN A 66 -12.79 -6.61 2.77
N TRP A 67 -11.87 -6.10 3.60
CA TRP A 67 -10.47 -6.53 3.57
C TRP A 67 -10.31 -8.03 3.87
N SER A 68 -11.00 -8.55 4.88
CA SER A 68 -10.92 -9.98 5.22
C SER A 68 -11.37 -10.88 4.06
N GLU A 69 -12.44 -10.48 3.36
CA GLU A 69 -12.93 -11.21 2.18
C GLU A 69 -11.93 -11.11 1.02
N TRP A 70 -11.41 -9.91 0.76
CA TRP A 70 -10.42 -9.68 -0.29
C TRP A 70 -9.14 -10.48 -0.07
N LEU A 71 -8.61 -10.48 1.16
CA LEU A 71 -7.42 -11.23 1.55
C LEU A 71 -7.62 -12.73 1.39
N ASN A 72 -8.81 -13.24 1.76
CA ASN A 72 -9.15 -14.64 1.56
C ASN A 72 -9.18 -15.03 0.07
N ILE A 73 -9.72 -14.17 -0.82
CA ILE A 73 -9.68 -14.38 -2.28
C ILE A 73 -8.24 -14.34 -2.81
N TYR A 74 -7.44 -13.40 -2.31
CA TYR A 74 -6.02 -13.27 -2.66
C TYR A 74 -5.19 -14.48 -2.19
N GLY A 75 -5.68 -15.25 -1.20
CA GLY A 75 -4.98 -16.40 -0.63
C GLY A 75 -4.08 -16.05 0.56
N ALA A 76 -4.31 -14.90 1.20
CA ALA A 76 -3.64 -14.48 2.43
C ALA A 76 -4.58 -14.59 3.64
N ASN A 77 -4.01 -14.96 4.78
CA ASN A 77 -4.74 -14.92 6.04
C ASN A 77 -4.78 -13.48 6.57
N ASP A 78 -5.96 -13.02 6.94
CA ASP A 78 -6.16 -11.72 7.57
C ASP A 78 -5.70 -11.75 9.03
N THR A 79 -4.39 -11.59 9.24
CA THR A 79 -3.77 -11.56 10.57
C THR A 79 -3.39 -10.14 10.98
N ILE A 80 -3.35 -9.91 12.29
CA ILE A 80 -2.92 -8.62 12.86
C ILE A 80 -1.49 -8.27 12.39
N GLU A 81 -0.61 -9.25 12.28
CA GLU A 81 0.75 -9.06 11.78
C GLU A 81 0.78 -8.61 10.32
N LEU A 82 -0.08 -9.16 9.46
CA LEU A 82 -0.21 -8.72 8.07
C LEU A 82 -0.74 -7.29 8.00
N GLN A 83 -1.81 -7.00 8.75
CA GLN A 83 -2.40 -5.65 8.78
C GLN A 83 -1.39 -4.60 9.29
N LYS A 84 -0.57 -4.93 10.30
CA LYS A 84 0.52 -4.06 10.78
C LYS A 84 1.55 -3.76 9.68
N ARG A 85 1.98 -4.78 8.93
CA ARG A 85 2.93 -4.58 7.83
C ARG A 85 2.32 -3.77 6.70
N MET A 86 1.06 -4.05 6.32
CA MET A 86 0.32 -3.26 5.33
C MET A 86 0.24 -1.79 5.72
N LYS A 87 -0.11 -1.50 6.98
CA LYS A 87 -0.18 -0.13 7.50
C LYS A 87 1.19 0.53 7.47
N TRP A 88 2.23 -0.15 7.94
CA TRP A 88 3.60 0.37 7.94
C TRP A 88 4.05 0.75 6.53
N TYR A 89 3.87 -0.14 5.55
CA TYR A 89 4.25 0.13 4.16
C TYR A 89 3.42 1.25 3.51
N THR A 90 2.11 1.27 3.76
CA THR A 90 1.24 2.35 3.28
C THR A 90 1.65 3.71 3.84
N VAL A 91 2.04 3.78 5.12
CA VAL A 91 2.50 5.02 5.76
C VAL A 91 3.81 5.51 5.15
N ILE A 92 4.82 4.65 5.00
CA ILE A 92 6.11 5.08 4.42
C ILE A 92 5.96 5.49 2.94
N GLN A 93 5.16 4.76 2.16
CA GLN A 93 4.89 5.12 0.76
C GLN A 93 4.12 6.44 0.66
N SER A 94 3.14 6.67 1.53
CA SER A 94 2.41 7.94 1.60
C SER A 94 3.34 9.13 1.90
N ILE A 95 4.31 8.96 2.80
CA ILE A 95 5.33 9.97 3.07
C ILE A 95 6.19 10.22 1.81
N GLY A 96 6.60 9.16 1.13
CA GLY A 96 7.33 9.25 -0.14
C GLY A 96 6.56 10.04 -1.21
N MET A 97 5.25 9.79 -1.33
CA MET A 97 4.38 10.54 -2.25
C MET A 97 4.28 12.02 -1.86
N VAL A 98 4.11 12.33 -0.56
CA VAL A 98 4.11 13.73 -0.07
C VAL A 98 5.41 14.43 -0.46
N GLN A 99 6.56 13.81 -0.22
CA GLN A 99 7.87 14.37 -0.57
C GLN A 99 7.99 14.58 -2.08
N TRP A 100 7.64 13.58 -2.89
CA TRP A 100 7.72 13.67 -4.34
C TRP A 100 6.86 14.82 -4.90
N TYR A 101 5.60 14.94 -4.47
CA TYR A 101 4.74 16.02 -4.94
C TYR A 101 5.19 17.40 -4.48
N GLU A 102 5.83 17.50 -3.31
CA GLU A 102 6.43 18.74 -2.81
C GLU A 102 7.58 19.19 -3.72
N GLU A 103 8.50 18.28 -4.05
CA GLU A 103 9.63 18.54 -4.96
C GLU A 103 9.15 18.98 -6.35
N GLN A 104 8.06 18.39 -6.85
CA GLN A 104 7.43 18.76 -8.11
C GLN A 104 6.56 20.04 -8.02
N LYS A 105 6.46 20.68 -6.85
CA LYS A 105 5.60 21.85 -6.57
C LYS A 105 4.11 21.60 -6.85
N ARG A 106 3.68 20.33 -6.79
CA ARG A 106 2.30 19.88 -7.00
C ARG A 106 1.54 19.86 -5.67
N TYR A 107 1.39 21.03 -5.06
CA TYR A 107 0.86 21.15 -3.69
C TYR A 107 -0.56 20.63 -3.51
N LYS A 108 -1.39 20.63 -4.57
CA LYS A 108 -2.73 20.04 -4.51
C LYS A 108 -2.67 18.53 -4.25
N ASP A 109 -1.81 17.84 -4.99
CA ASP A 109 -1.65 16.39 -4.87
C ASP A 109 -0.94 16.03 -3.56
N MET A 110 0.07 16.81 -3.17
CA MET A 110 0.71 16.72 -1.85
C MET A 110 -0.33 16.78 -0.72
N ASN A 111 -1.28 17.73 -0.79
CA ASN A 111 -2.33 17.86 0.23
C ASN A 111 -3.32 16.68 0.23
N THR A 112 -3.59 16.07 -0.93
CA THR A 112 -4.37 14.83 -0.99
C THR A 112 -3.65 13.71 -0.23
N TRP A 113 -2.35 13.54 -0.46
CA TRP A 113 -1.55 12.52 0.22
C TRP A 113 -1.35 12.80 1.71
N LEU A 114 -1.29 14.07 2.14
CA LEU A 114 -1.29 14.42 3.56
C LEU A 114 -2.60 14.03 4.25
N LYS A 115 -3.75 14.21 3.60
CA LYS A 115 -5.05 13.78 4.12
C LYS A 115 -5.13 12.26 4.21
N PHE A 116 -4.74 11.57 3.13
CA PHE A 116 -4.67 10.11 3.10
C PHE A 116 -3.77 9.56 4.21
N LEU A 117 -2.56 10.09 4.36
CA LEU A 117 -1.65 9.72 5.44
C LEU A 117 -2.29 9.92 6.82
N ASN A 118 -3.01 11.03 7.04
CA ASN A 118 -3.72 11.25 8.29
C ASN A 118 -4.82 10.20 8.51
N GLU A 119 -5.61 9.88 7.48
CA GLU A 119 -6.65 8.85 7.55
C GLU A 119 -6.07 7.47 7.90
N VAL A 120 -4.99 7.05 7.24
CA VAL A 120 -4.28 5.79 7.53
C VAL A 120 -3.77 5.76 8.98
N MET A 121 -3.27 6.89 9.49
CA MET A 121 -2.77 7.00 10.86
C MET A 121 -3.89 6.94 11.90
N THR A 122 -5.07 7.49 11.61
CA THR A 122 -6.20 7.52 12.54
C THR A 122 -7.08 6.28 12.47
N ASN A 123 -7.19 5.64 11.30
CA ASN A 123 -7.92 4.40 11.14
C ASN A 123 -7.13 3.24 11.73
N ASN A 124 -7.84 2.28 12.31
CA ASN A 124 -7.24 1.14 12.98
C ASN A 124 -6.13 1.53 13.94
N ALA A 125 -6.42 2.44 14.88
CA ALA A 125 -5.44 2.97 15.83
C ALA A 125 -4.71 1.91 16.67
N PHE A 126 -5.23 0.68 16.73
CA PHE A 126 -4.64 -0.46 17.46
C PHE A 126 -3.74 -1.36 16.60
N ILE A 127 -3.65 -1.04 15.30
CA ILE A 127 -2.73 -1.62 14.31
C ILE A 127 -1.63 -0.58 14.05
#